data_AF-A0A9X2JN26-F1
#
_entry.id   AF-A0A9X2JN26-F1
#
_cell.length_a   1.000
_cell.length_b   1.000
_cell.length_c   1.000
_cell.angle_alpha   90.00
_cell.angle_beta   90.00
_cell.angle_gamma   90.00
#
_symmetry.space_group_name_H-M   'P 1'
#
loop_
_entity.id
_entity.type
_entity.pdbx_description
1 polymer ?
#
loop_
_entity_poly.entity_id
_entity_poly.type
_entity_poly.pdbx_seq_one_letter_code
_entity_poly.pdbx_strand_id
1 'polypeptide(L)'
;MARLLFIALACALSPAMSRACETALVLAMDVSNSVDEAEYRLQVDGLADAMEDPAVIEAVLGGDVALAVLQWSAAGQQRVVFDWTQPRDRAALSRLSRQVRATPRAFVM
;
A
#
# COMPACT_ATOMS: atom_id res chain seq x y z
N MET A 1 -8.17 -10.04 -44.89
CA MET A 1 -7.08 -9.42 -44.10
C MET A 1 -7.53 -8.17 -43.33
N ALA A 2 -8.11 -7.15 -43.96
CA ALA A 2 -8.51 -5.90 -43.28
C ALA A 2 -9.48 -6.07 -42.09
N ARG A 3 -10.46 -6.98 -42.17
CA ARG A 3 -11.40 -7.27 -41.06
C ARG A 3 -10.71 -7.86 -39.82
N LEU A 4 -9.71 -8.72 -40.01
CA LEU A 4 -8.95 -9.31 -38.91
C LEU A 4 -8.06 -8.27 -38.23
N LEU A 5 -7.48 -7.35 -39.01
CA LEU A 5 -6.74 -6.20 -38.48
C LEU A 5 -7.63 -5.27 -37.65
N PHE A 6 -8.86 -4.99 -38.12
CA PHE A 6 -9.82 -4.15 -37.42
C PHE A 6 -10.25 -4.74 -36.08
N ILE A 7 -10.48 -6.06 -36.01
CA ILE A 7 -10.87 -6.75 -34.77
C ILE A 7 -9.70 -6.76 -33.77
N ALA A 8 -8.48 -7.06 -34.23
CA ALA A 8 -7.30 -7.04 -33.38
C ALA A 8 -7.03 -5.65 -32.79
N LEU A 9 -7.20 -4.60 -33.60
CA LEU A 9 -7.04 -3.22 -33.15
C LEU A 9 -8.13 -2.82 -32.14
N ALA A 10 -9.39 -3.22 -32.36
CA ALA A 10 -10.48 -2.97 -31.43
C ALA A 10 -10.30 -3.69 -30.08
N CYS A 11 -9.79 -4.93 -30.07
CA CYS A 11 -9.45 -5.63 -28.83
C CYS A 11 -8.26 -4.99 -28.09
N ALA A 12 -7.25 -4.48 -28.82
CA ALA A 12 -6.12 -3.78 -28.22
C ALA A 12 -6.47 -2.41 -27.63
N LEU A 13 -7.51 -1.77 -28.17
CA LEU A 13 -8.04 -0.47 -27.71
C LEU A 13 -9.15 -0.61 -26.66
N SER A 14 -9.55 -1.84 -26.31
CA SER A 14 -10.55 -2.06 -25.28
C SER A 14 -9.93 -1.70 -23.92
N PRO A 15 -10.48 -0.70 -23.19
CA PRO A 15 -9.94 -0.34 -21.89
C PRO A 15 -10.00 -1.56 -20.98
N ALA A 16 -8.86 -1.93 -20.39
CA ALA A 16 -8.86 -2.95 -19.36
C ALA A 16 -9.77 -2.47 -18.23
N MET A 17 -10.84 -3.21 -17.94
CA MET A 17 -11.66 -2.95 -16.77
C MET A 17 -10.79 -3.20 -15.54
N SER A 18 -10.27 -2.12 -14.95
CA SER A 18 -9.69 -2.18 -13.62
C SER A 18 -10.80 -2.56 -12.65
N ARG A 19 -10.65 -3.69 -11.96
CA ARG A 19 -11.52 -4.00 -10.83
C ARG A 19 -11.18 -3.00 -9.73
N ALA A 20 -12.13 -2.13 -9.42
CA ALA A 20 -12.02 -1.29 -8.24
C ALA A 20 -11.91 -2.18 -6.99
N CYS A 21 -10.99 -1.83 -6.09
CA CYS A 21 -11.03 -2.33 -4.72
C CYS A 21 -12.33 -1.87 -4.05
N GLU A 22 -12.80 -2.61 -3.05
CA GLU A 22 -13.95 -2.18 -2.26
C GLU A 22 -13.56 -1.03 -1.33
N THR A 23 -12.37 -1.11 -0.73
CA THR A 23 -11.80 -0.04 0.11
C THR A 23 -10.41 0.34 -0.36
N ALA A 24 -10.16 1.64 -0.50
CA ALA A 24 -8.82 2.21 -0.66
C ALA A 24 -8.38 2.84 0.67
N LEU A 25 -7.41 2.23 1.34
CA LEU A 25 -6.95 2.63 2.67
C LEU A 25 -5.52 3.17 2.61
N VAL A 26 -5.33 4.40 3.09
CA VAL A 26 -4.01 4.99 3.35
C VAL A 26 -3.71 4.91 4.83
N LEU A 27 -2.57 4.31 5.17
CA LEU A 27 -2.02 4.28 6.52
C LEU A 27 -0.96 5.39 6.63
N ALA A 28 -1.34 6.52 7.23
CA ALA A 28 -0.50 7.71 7.35
C ALA A 28 0.19 7.77 8.72
N MET A 29 1.52 7.59 8.72
CA MET A 29 2.37 7.65 9.90
C MET A 29 2.95 9.06 10.10
N ASP A 30 2.79 9.60 11.31
CA ASP A 30 3.45 10.84 11.72
C ASP A 30 4.94 10.56 11.99
N VAL A 31 5.81 11.31 11.31
CA VAL A 31 7.27 11.27 11.51
C VAL A 31 7.85 12.64 11.81
N SER A 32 7.03 13.54 12.36
CA SER A 32 7.41 14.89 12.78
C SER A 32 8.44 14.88 13.92
N ASN A 33 9.09 16.02 14.16
CA ASN A 33 10.19 16.14 15.11
C ASN A 33 9.85 15.79 16.57
N SER A 34 8.57 15.72 16.95
CA SER A 34 8.17 15.23 18.27
C SER A 34 8.30 13.72 18.42
N VAL A 35 8.40 12.98 17.32
CA VAL A 35 8.60 11.53 17.30
C VAL A 35 10.08 11.23 17.44
N ASP A 36 10.47 10.49 18.47
CA ASP A 36 11.85 10.00 18.64
C ASP A 36 12.10 8.69 17.88
N GLU A 37 13.33 8.16 17.96
CA GLU A 37 13.70 6.92 17.26
C GLU A 37 12.94 5.70 17.80
N ALA A 38 12.75 5.60 19.12
CA ALA A 38 12.06 4.47 19.74
C ALA A 38 10.57 4.50 19.42
N GLU A 39 9.94 5.66 19.44
CA GLU A 39 8.55 5.86 19.02
C GLU A 39 8.36 5.57 17.53
N TYR A 40 9.29 6.00 16.68
CA TYR A 40 9.26 5.66 15.26
C TYR A 40 9.36 4.14 15.05
N ARG A 41 10.27 3.47 15.75
CA ARG A 41 10.41 2.01 15.70
C ARG A 41 9.13 1.32 16.17
N LEU A 42 8.55 1.76 17.28
CA LEU A 42 7.30 1.22 17.80
C LEU A 42 6.15 1.33 16.77
N GLN A 43 6.02 2.48 16.10
CA GLN A 43 5.01 2.66 15.05
C GLN A 43 5.23 1.75 13.85
N VAL A 44 6.46 1.65 13.36
CA VAL A 44 6.82 0.82 12.21
C VAL A 44 6.64 -0.67 12.51
N ASP A 45 7.12 -1.13 13.66
CA ASP A 45 7.01 -2.52 14.08
C ASP A 45 5.56 -2.89 14.35
N GLY A 46 4.80 -2.03 15.05
CA GLY A 46 3.37 -2.24 15.28
C GLY A 46 2.55 -2.30 13.99
N LEU A 47 2.86 -1.45 13.00
CA LEU A 47 2.19 -1.51 11.70
C LEU A 47 2.56 -2.79 10.94
N ALA A 48 3.83 -3.19 10.97
CA ALA A 48 4.28 -4.43 10.33
C ALA A 48 3.66 -5.68 11.01
N ASP A 49 3.57 -5.71 12.34
CA ASP A 49 2.94 -6.79 13.10
C ASP A 49 1.44 -6.86 12.79
N ALA A 50 0.74 -5.72 12.69
CA ALA A 50 -0.66 -5.68 12.32
C ALA A 50 -0.92 -6.34 10.94
N MET A 51 0.01 -6.23 9.98
CA MET A 51 -0.14 -6.88 8.68
C MET A 51 0.03 -8.40 8.73
N GLU A 52 0.59 -8.94 9.81
CA GLU A 52 0.73 -10.38 10.06
C GLU A 52 -0.39 -10.95 10.96
N ASP A 53 -1.14 -10.07 11.63
CA ASP A 53 -2.25 -10.43 12.49
C ASP A 53 -3.39 -11.14 11.71
N PRO A 54 -3.89 -12.29 12.20
CA PRO A 54 -4.95 -13.04 11.50
C PRO A 54 -6.22 -12.22 11.23
N ALA A 55 -6.67 -11.38 12.17
CA ALA A 55 -7.90 -10.61 12.01
C ALA A 55 -7.74 -9.51 10.96
N VAL A 56 -6.57 -8.86 10.91
CA VAL A 56 -6.26 -7.87 9.87
C VAL A 56 -6.16 -8.53 8.50
N ILE A 57 -5.52 -9.70 8.41
CA ILE A 57 -5.41 -10.45 7.15
C ILE A 57 -6.80 -10.83 6.62
N GLU A 58 -7.68 -11.32 7.49
CA GLU A 58 -9.07 -11.64 7.14
C GLU A 58 -9.82 -10.39 6.65
N ALA A 59 -9.67 -9.26 7.34
CA ALA A 59 -10.31 -8.00 6.94
C ALA A 59 -9.80 -7.48 5.59
N VAL A 60 -8.49 -7.48 5.37
CA VAL A 60 -7.88 -6.97 4.12
C VAL A 60 -8.25 -7.84 2.93
N LEU A 61 -8.14 -9.16 3.07
CA LEU A 61 -8.42 -10.10 1.97
C LEU A 61 -9.92 -10.25 1.71
N GLY A 62 -10.73 -10.27 2.78
CA GLY A 62 -12.19 -10.41 2.68
C GLY A 62 -12.88 -9.15 2.15
N GLY A 63 -12.34 -7.97 2.46
CA GLY A 63 -12.88 -6.67 2.03
C GLY A 63 -12.20 -6.07 0.80
N ASP A 64 -11.49 -6.88 0.00
CA ASP A 64 -10.85 -6.46 -1.25
C ASP A 64 -10.05 -5.13 -1.13
N VAL A 65 -9.29 -4.97 -0.04
CA VAL A 65 -8.68 -3.69 0.35
C VAL A 65 -7.40 -3.39 -0.45
N ALA A 66 -7.31 -2.19 -1.04
CA ALA A 66 -6.07 -1.62 -1.54
C ALA A 66 -5.39 -0.78 -0.44
N LEU A 67 -4.12 -1.01 -0.20
CA LEU A 67 -3.31 -0.39 0.85
C LEU A 67 -2.24 0.51 0.25
N ALA A 68 -2.03 1.67 0.87
CA ALA A 68 -0.82 2.48 0.70
C ALA A 68 -0.32 2.94 2.08
N VAL A 69 0.99 3.13 2.22
CA VAL A 69 1.60 3.67 3.45
C VAL A 69 2.26 5.00 3.14
N LEU A 70 1.93 6.01 3.93
CA LEU A 70 2.42 7.38 3.81
C LEU A 70 3.14 7.76 5.10
N GLN A 71 4.27 8.45 5.00
CA GLN A 71 4.85 9.19 6.12
C GLN A 71 4.64 10.68 5.91
N TRP A 72 4.31 11.41 6.97
CA TRP A 72 4.07 12.85 6.94
C TRP A 72 4.72 13.59 8.13
N SER A 73 5.02 14.87 7.94
CA SER A 73 5.56 15.76 8.99
C SER A 73 4.96 17.17 8.82
N ALA A 74 5.71 18.17 8.36
CA ALA A 74 5.19 19.52 8.11
C ALA A 74 4.41 19.62 6.79
N ALA A 75 3.82 20.79 6.53
CA ALA A 75 3.19 21.09 5.24
C ALA A 75 4.19 20.87 4.08
N GLY A 76 3.78 20.10 3.07
CA GLY A 76 4.63 19.71 1.94
C GLY A 76 5.60 18.56 2.23
N GLN A 77 5.69 18.05 3.46
CA GLN A 77 6.48 16.88 3.83
C GLN A 77 5.58 15.65 3.90
N GLN A 78 5.31 15.07 2.74
CA GLN A 78 4.54 13.83 2.59
C GLN A 78 5.28 12.90 1.64
N ARG A 79 5.44 11.64 2.03
CA ARG A 79 6.07 10.62 1.19
C ARG A 79 5.28 9.34 1.25
N VAL A 80 4.79 8.88 0.10
CA VAL A 80 4.29 7.51 -0.05
C VAL A 80 5.50 6.59 0.03
N VAL A 81 5.60 5.81 1.10
CA VAL A 81 6.70 4.87 1.34
C VAL A 81 6.36 3.47 0.83
N PHE A 82 5.07 3.19 0.65
CA PHE A 82 4.56 2.03 -0.04
C PHE A 82 3.35 2.42 -0.88
N ASP A 83 3.47 2.23 -2.20
CA ASP A 83 2.44 2.61 -3.17
C ASP A 83 1.28 1.62 -3.19
N TRP A 84 0.16 2.03 -3.78
CA TRP A 84 -1.09 1.28 -3.85
C TRP A 84 -0.87 -0.18 -4.27
N THR A 85 -1.17 -1.09 -3.36
CA THR A 85 -1.16 -2.52 -3.61
C THR A 85 -2.43 -3.13 -3.03
N GLN A 86 -3.04 -4.06 -3.77
CA GLN A 86 -4.17 -4.84 -3.29
C GLN A 86 -3.70 -6.27 -3.03
N PRO A 87 -3.34 -6.63 -1.78
CA PRO A 87 -2.91 -7.98 -1.45
C PRO A 87 -3.99 -8.99 -1.80
N ARG A 88 -3.60 -10.11 -2.42
CA ARG A 88 -4.52 -11.19 -2.80
C ARG A 88 -4.39 -12.43 -1.94
N ASP A 89 -3.35 -12.48 -1.12
CA ASP A 89 -3.04 -13.60 -0.23
C ASP A 89 -2.24 -13.13 0.98
N ARG A 90 -2.09 -14.04 1.95
CA ARG A 90 -1.28 -13.84 3.15
C ARG A 90 0.19 -13.55 2.82
N ALA A 91 0.74 -14.18 1.78
CA ALA A 91 2.15 -14.01 1.44
C ALA A 91 2.46 -12.59 0.94
N ALA A 92 1.51 -11.94 0.26
CA ALA A 92 1.58 -10.55 -0.14
C ALA A 92 1.58 -9.61 1.07
N LEU A 93 0.71 -9.85 2.05
CA LEU A 93 0.71 -9.11 3.32
C LEU A 93 2.01 -9.31 4.12
N SER A 94 2.54 -10.53 4.19
CA SER A 94 3.85 -10.76 4.83
C SER A 94 5.01 -10.09 4.09
N ARG A 95 4.97 -9.99 2.75
CA ARG A 95 5.97 -9.21 1.99
C ARG A 95 5.86 -7.73 2.34
N LEU A 96 4.64 -7.21 2.41
CA LEU A 96 4.37 -5.83 2.78
C LEU A 96 4.86 -5.52 4.20
N SER A 97 4.54 -6.38 5.17
CA SER A 97 5.03 -6.27 6.56
C SER A 97 6.55 -6.09 6.61
N ARG A 98 7.31 -6.94 5.91
CA ARG A 98 8.78 -6.82 5.86
C ARG A 98 9.27 -5.53 5.22
N GLN A 99 8.59 -5.06 4.16
CA GLN A 99 8.95 -3.79 3.50
C GLN A 99 8.70 -2.59 4.42
N VAL A 100 7.54 -2.56 5.09
CA VAL A 100 7.21 -1.53 6.09
C VAL A 100 8.25 -1.54 7.22
N ARG A 101 8.57 -2.73 7.77
CA ARG A 101 9.52 -2.87 8.88
C ARG A 101 10.91 -2.32 8.58
N ALA A 102 11.33 -2.45 7.32
CA ALA A 102 12.63 -1.99 6.82
C ALA A 102 12.61 -0.52 6.33
N THR A 103 11.45 0.14 6.35
CA THR A 103 11.32 1.50 5.81
C THR A 103 12.06 2.50 6.71
N PRO A 104 12.95 3.34 6.15
CA PRO A 104 13.59 4.41 6.91
C PRO A 104 12.62 5.57 7.14
N ARG A 105 12.89 6.36 8.19
CA ARG A 105 12.15 7.59 8.46
C ARG A 105 12.39 8.60 7.33
N ALA A 106 11.31 9.07 6.70
CA ALA A 106 11.36 9.86 5.47
C ALA A 106 11.87 11.28 5.68
N PHE A 107 11.61 11.86 6.85
CA PHE A 107 11.99 13.21 7.25
C PHE A 107 12.68 13.15 8.60
N VAL A 108 13.93 13.60 8.61
CA VAL A 108 14.76 13.77 9.81
C VAL A 108 15.36 15.16 9.67
N MET A 109 15.22 16.00 10.69
CA MET A 109 15.89 17.31 10.73
C MET A 109 17.29 17.20 11.31
#